data_AF-A0A1V8UUE4-F1
#
_entry.id   AF-A0A1V8UUE4-F1
#
_cell.length_a   1.000
_cell.length_b   1.000
_cell.length_c   1.000
_cell.angle_alpha   90.00
_cell.angle_beta   90.00
_cell.angle_gamma   90.00
#
_symmetry.space_group_name_H-M   'P 1'
#
loop_
_entity.id
_entity.type
_entity.pdbx_description
1 polymer ?
#
loop_
_entity_poly.entity_id
_entity_poly.type
_entity_poly.pdbx_seq_one_letter_code
_entity_poly.pdbx_strand_id
1 'polypeptide(L)'
;MSSRLGFPHGGLPDQGWKLYITSVVMIVTAGLFTLSRCVLRLHTRQFGRDDIAIVVSLLFSVLLSVAIQLAVEHGYGMHKADLTKTELITALRWFFIAQTPYKVVTCFNKVSAILLYQRIFISRSFQIVAWVCLAMVVSWSLGSIAASIFQCVPIAGSWDKSVHAKCIDSNAF
;
A
#
# COMPACT_ATOMS: atom_id res chain seq x y z
N MET A 1 20.55 6.93 -17.49
CA MET A 1 19.97 6.07 -16.44
C MET A 1 19.12 5.03 -17.11
N SER A 2 19.60 3.78 -17.20
CA SER A 2 18.77 2.68 -17.71
C SER A 2 17.97 2.16 -16.53
N SER A 3 16.66 2.44 -16.50
CA SER A 3 15.77 1.98 -15.45
C SER A 3 15.79 0.46 -15.39
N ARG A 4 16.32 -0.09 -14.29
CA ARG A 4 16.32 -1.54 -14.06
C ARG A 4 14.91 -1.94 -13.63
N LEU A 5 14.11 -2.44 -14.57
CA LEU A 5 12.73 -2.92 -14.33
C LEU A 5 12.67 -4.20 -13.46
N GLY A 6 13.70 -4.50 -12.67
CA GLY A 6 13.83 -5.71 -11.85
C GLY A 6 14.08 -7.00 -12.65
N PHE A 7 14.47 -6.89 -13.92
CA PHE A 7 14.83 -8.05 -14.73
C PHE A 7 16.20 -8.60 -14.32
N PRO A 8 16.36 -9.94 -14.27
CA PRO A 8 17.64 -10.56 -13.93
C PRO A 8 18.72 -10.09 -14.90
N HIS A 9 19.80 -9.52 -14.35
CA HIS A 9 20.91 -8.99 -15.11
C HIS A 9 22.23 -9.48 -14.50
N GLY A 10 23.17 -9.93 -15.34
CA GLY A 10 24.49 -10.40 -14.86
C GLY A 10 24.49 -11.75 -14.13
N GLY A 11 23.47 -12.60 -14.32
CA GLY A 11 23.42 -13.97 -13.76
C GLY A 11 23.00 -14.05 -12.28
N LEU A 12 22.69 -12.92 -11.64
CA LEU A 12 22.16 -12.88 -10.27
C LEU A 12 20.64 -13.08 -10.26
N PRO A 13 20.09 -13.83 -9.27
CA PRO A 13 18.65 -14.02 -9.14
C PRO A 13 17.98 -12.72 -8.64
N ASP A 14 17.25 -12.04 -9.53
CA ASP A 14 16.41 -10.88 -9.19
C ASP A 14 14.91 -11.28 -9.23
N GLN A 15 14.18 -10.99 -8.14
CA GLN A 15 12.74 -11.22 -8.04
C GLN A 15 11.92 -9.92 -8.25
N GLY A 16 12.56 -8.78 -8.48
CA GLY A 16 11.93 -7.47 -8.64
C GLY A 16 10.94 -7.41 -9.80
N TRP A 17 11.21 -8.10 -10.91
CA TRP A 17 10.30 -8.18 -12.06
C TRP A 17 8.92 -8.76 -11.68
N LYS A 18 8.85 -9.66 -10.69
CA LYS A 18 7.57 -10.20 -10.21
C LYS A 18 6.73 -9.11 -9.53
N LEU A 19 7.37 -8.25 -8.74
CA LEU A 19 6.72 -7.09 -8.11
C LEU A 19 6.26 -6.09 -9.17
N TYR A 20 7.10 -5.85 -10.18
CA TYR A 20 6.75 -4.98 -11.31
C TYR A 20 5.49 -5.46 -12.01
N ILE A 21 5.48 -6.71 -12.50
CA ILE A 21 4.34 -7.27 -13.23
C ILE A 21 3.09 -7.27 -12.37
N THR A 22 3.20 -7.74 -11.11
CA THR A 22 2.04 -7.83 -10.21
C THR A 22 1.44 -6.45 -9.95
N SER A 23 2.25 -5.43 -9.68
CA SER A 23 1.76 -4.07 -9.41
C SER A 23 1.07 -3.45 -10.62
N VAL A 24 1.60 -3.65 -11.83
CA VAL A 24 0.99 -3.16 -13.08
C VAL A 24 -0.35 -3.83 -13.33
N VAL A 25 -0.41 -5.17 -13.25
CA VAL A 25 -1.65 -5.93 -13.46
C VAL A 25 -2.72 -5.52 -12.43
N MET A 26 -2.35 -5.38 -11.16
CA MET A 26 -3.29 -5.00 -10.10
C MET A 26 -3.81 -3.56 -10.27
N ILE A 27 -2.98 -2.60 -10.67
CA ILE A 27 -3.44 -1.23 -10.94
C ILE A 27 -4.37 -1.18 -12.14
N VAL A 28 -4.02 -1.85 -13.24
CA VAL A 28 -4.84 -1.81 -14.45
C VAL A 28 -6.20 -2.43 -14.18
N THR A 29 -6.22 -3.59 -13.53
CA THR A 29 -7.48 -4.25 -13.15
C THR A 29 -8.28 -3.39 -12.17
N ALA A 30 -7.67 -2.88 -11.09
CA ALA A 30 -8.34 -1.99 -10.15
C ALA A 30 -8.91 -0.74 -10.83
N GLY A 31 -8.14 -0.10 -11.72
CA GLY A 31 -8.56 1.05 -12.50
C GLY A 31 -9.79 0.76 -13.36
N LEU A 32 -9.80 -0.37 -14.08
CA LEU A 32 -10.96 -0.79 -14.89
C LEU A 32 -12.22 -1.03 -14.04
N PHE A 33 -12.08 -1.69 -12.88
CA PHE A 33 -13.19 -1.91 -11.96
C PHE A 33 -13.71 -0.61 -11.32
N THR A 34 -12.82 0.30 -10.91
CA THR A 34 -13.22 1.60 -10.36
C THR A 34 -13.87 2.47 -11.42
N LEU A 35 -13.32 2.53 -12.64
CA LEU A 35 -13.90 3.29 -13.74
C LEU A 35 -15.29 2.78 -14.12
N SER A 36 -15.44 1.46 -14.33
CA SER A 36 -16.74 0.86 -14.64
C SER A 36 -17.78 1.15 -13.54
N ARG A 37 -17.38 1.06 -12.26
CA ARG A 37 -18.23 1.45 -11.13
C ARG A 37 -18.62 2.92 -11.19
N CYS A 38 -17.66 3.84 -11.37
CA CYS A 38 -17.92 5.27 -11.44
C CYS A 38 -18.85 5.63 -12.61
N VAL A 39 -18.63 5.06 -13.78
CA VAL A 39 -19.49 5.26 -14.97
C VAL A 39 -20.92 4.79 -14.69
N LEU A 40 -21.09 3.58 -14.13
CA LEU A 40 -22.42 3.06 -13.78
C LEU A 40 -23.13 3.94 -12.74
N ARG A 41 -22.41 4.44 -11.75
CA ARG A 41 -22.95 5.28 -10.66
C ARG A 41 -23.29 6.70 -11.12
N LEU A 42 -22.50 7.26 -12.04
CA LEU A 42 -22.79 8.53 -12.70
C LEU A 42 -24.02 8.41 -13.59
N HIS A 43 -24.10 7.34 -14.39
CA HIS A 43 -25.25 7.07 -15.26
C HIS A 43 -26.55 6.90 -14.45
N THR A 44 -26.49 6.19 -13.32
CA THR A 44 -27.65 6.01 -12.42
C THR A 44 -27.91 7.20 -11.48
N ARG A 45 -27.08 8.26 -11.53
CA ARG A 45 -27.12 9.44 -10.64
C ARG A 45 -27.10 9.07 -9.15
N GLN A 46 -26.45 7.96 -8.81
CA GLN A 46 -26.39 7.40 -7.46
C GLN A 46 -25.01 7.53 -6.81
N PHE A 47 -24.25 8.55 -7.22
CA PHE A 47 -22.90 8.80 -6.72
C PHE A 47 -22.92 9.05 -5.21
N GLY A 48 -22.24 8.18 -4.45
CA GLY A 48 -22.26 8.19 -3.00
C GLY A 48 -20.88 8.42 -2.37
N ARG A 49 -20.86 8.48 -1.03
CA ARG A 49 -19.61 8.62 -0.24
C ARG A 49 -18.66 7.43 -0.42
N ASP A 50 -19.21 6.25 -0.68
CA ASP A 50 -18.49 5.03 -1.02
C ASP A 50 -17.67 5.19 -2.33
N ASP A 51 -18.25 5.84 -3.35
CA ASP A 51 -17.57 6.04 -4.64
C ASP A 51 -16.40 7.03 -4.52
N ILE A 52 -16.47 8.00 -3.61
CA ILE A 52 -15.33 8.87 -3.29
C ILE A 52 -14.21 8.07 -2.61
N ALA A 53 -14.57 7.21 -1.65
CA ALA A 53 -13.61 6.40 -0.91
C ALA A 53 -12.82 5.45 -1.84
N ILE A 54 -13.47 4.82 -2.82
CA ILE A 54 -12.80 3.93 -3.77
C ILE A 54 -11.90 4.70 -4.76
N VAL A 55 -12.30 5.90 -5.20
CA VAL A 55 -11.46 6.75 -6.05
C VAL A 55 -10.22 7.23 -5.30
N VAL A 56 -10.38 7.64 -4.04
CA VAL A 56 -9.24 8.00 -3.17
C VAL A 56 -8.33 6.79 -2.96
N SER A 57 -8.89 5.60 -2.72
CA SER A 57 -8.12 4.36 -2.63
C SER A 57 -7.28 4.09 -3.89
N LEU A 58 -7.87 4.26 -5.08
CA LEU A 58 -7.15 4.09 -6.35
C LEU A 58 -5.98 5.07 -6.47
N LEU A 59 -6.17 6.35 -6.11
CA LEU A 59 -5.09 7.35 -6.12
C LEU A 59 -3.92 6.94 -5.24
N PHE A 60 -4.18 6.50 -4.00
CA PHE A 60 -3.12 6.00 -3.12
C PHE A 60 -2.51 4.69 -3.61
N SER A 61 -3.26 3.86 -4.32
CA SER A 61 -2.73 2.64 -4.93
C SER A 61 -1.75 2.93 -6.06
N VAL A 62 -1.97 4.01 -6.83
CA VAL A 62 -1.00 4.49 -7.83
C VAL A 62 0.28 4.96 -7.13
N LEU A 63 0.16 5.76 -6.06
CA LEU A 63 1.32 6.21 -5.28
C LEU A 63 2.12 5.03 -4.70
N LEU A 64 1.42 4.02 -4.18
CA LEU A 64 2.03 2.79 -3.69
C LEU A 64 2.87 2.11 -4.78
N SER A 65 2.28 1.91 -5.96
CA SER A 65 3.01 1.23 -7.04
C SER A 65 4.20 2.04 -7.51
N VAL A 66 4.09 3.36 -7.67
CA VAL A 66 5.24 4.21 -8.02
C VAL A 66 6.37 4.06 -6.99
N ALA A 67 6.06 4.09 -5.69
CA ALA A 67 7.05 3.91 -4.63
C ALA A 67 7.72 2.52 -4.68
N ILE A 68 6.96 1.46 -4.97
CA ILE A 68 7.51 0.11 -5.12
C ILE A 68 8.41 0.02 -6.36
N GLN A 69 8.02 0.61 -7.49
CA GLN A 69 8.86 0.60 -8.69
C GLN A 69 10.18 1.32 -8.47
N LEU A 70 10.16 2.45 -7.76
CA LEU A 70 11.38 3.16 -7.36
C LEU A 70 12.23 2.31 -6.40
N ALA A 71 11.63 1.54 -5.50
CA ALA A 71 12.38 0.61 -4.67
C ALA A 71 13.05 -0.49 -5.52
N VAL A 72 12.32 -1.08 -6.48
CA VAL A 72 12.82 -2.13 -7.38
C VAL A 72 13.97 -1.62 -8.25
N GLU A 73 13.91 -0.37 -8.71
CA GLU A 73 15.00 0.24 -9.48
C GLU A 73 16.31 0.31 -8.69
N HIS A 74 16.24 0.52 -7.37
CA HIS A 74 17.39 0.48 -6.45
C HIS A 74 17.70 -0.93 -5.93
N GLY A 75 17.17 -1.97 -6.60
CA GLY A 75 17.48 -3.36 -6.36
C GLY A 75 16.65 -4.06 -5.29
N TYR A 76 15.48 -3.51 -4.94
CA TYR A 76 14.50 -4.20 -4.12
C TYR A 76 13.98 -5.47 -4.83
N GLY A 77 14.35 -6.65 -4.31
CA GLY A 77 14.07 -7.94 -4.95
C GLY A 77 15.31 -8.83 -5.13
N MET A 78 16.50 -8.25 -5.01
CA MET A 78 17.79 -8.98 -4.99
C MET A 78 18.19 -9.37 -3.55
N HIS A 79 19.14 -10.30 -3.43
CA HIS A 79 19.68 -10.66 -2.13
C HIS A 79 20.50 -9.50 -1.53
N LYS A 80 20.44 -9.31 -0.21
CA LYS A 80 21.12 -8.18 0.46
C LYS A 80 22.64 -8.15 0.23
N ALA A 81 23.25 -9.31 0.03
CA ALA A 81 24.69 -9.43 -0.22
C ALA A 81 25.11 -8.89 -1.60
N ASP A 82 24.18 -8.87 -2.56
CA ASP A 82 24.45 -8.49 -3.95
C ASP A 82 24.27 -6.97 -4.17
N LEU A 83 23.84 -6.25 -3.12
CA LEU A 83 23.53 -4.82 -3.15
C LEU A 83 24.63 -3.99 -2.51
N THR A 84 24.96 -2.87 -3.14
CA THR A 84 25.80 -1.84 -2.48
C THR A 84 25.03 -1.24 -1.30
N LYS A 85 25.73 -0.83 -0.24
CA LYS A 85 25.11 -0.24 0.95
C LYS A 85 24.17 0.92 0.62
N THR A 86 24.57 1.80 -0.30
CA THR A 86 23.77 2.96 -0.74
C THR A 86 22.47 2.55 -1.45
N GLU A 87 22.54 1.55 -2.33
CA GLU A 87 21.37 1.00 -3.03
C GLU A 87 20.39 0.36 -2.04
N LEU A 88 20.91 -0.45 -1.11
CA LEU A 88 20.11 -1.08 -0.07
C LEU A 88 19.38 -0.05 0.80
N ILE A 89 20.07 1.00 1.25
CA ILE A 89 19.46 2.07 2.07
C ILE A 89 18.35 2.78 1.27
N THR A 90 18.60 3.07 0.00
CA THR A 90 17.63 3.78 -0.86
C THR A 90 16.41 2.92 -1.17
N ALA A 91 16.61 1.63 -1.45
CA ALA A 91 15.54 0.66 -1.64
C ALA A 91 14.68 0.50 -0.38
N LEU A 92 15.30 0.39 0.80
CA LEU A 92 14.59 0.31 2.08
C LEU A 92 13.84 1.60 2.42
N ARG A 93 14.39 2.76 2.05
CA ARG A 93 13.72 4.06 2.21
C ARG A 93 12.46 4.14 1.36
N TRP A 94 12.53 3.78 0.08
CA TRP A 94 11.35 3.73 -0.78
C TRP A 94 10.32 2.70 -0.30
N PHE A 95 10.77 1.54 0.18
CA PHE A 95 9.90 0.55 0.78
C PHE A 95 9.22 1.07 2.06
N PHE A 96 9.94 1.79 2.92
CA PHE A 96 9.35 2.46 4.09
C PHE A 96 8.28 3.48 3.68
N ILE A 97 8.56 4.29 2.66
CA ILE A 97 7.59 5.24 2.12
C ILE A 97 6.36 4.51 1.55
N ALA A 98 6.54 3.37 0.89
CA ALA A 98 5.47 2.55 0.32
C ALA A 98 4.53 1.92 1.37
N GLN A 99 4.99 1.69 2.60
CA GLN A 99 4.15 1.13 3.67
C GLN A 99 2.97 2.04 4.04
N THR A 100 3.18 3.36 4.02
CA THR A 100 2.15 4.35 4.36
C THR A 100 0.96 4.32 3.38
N PRO A 101 1.14 4.53 2.06
CA PRO A 101 0.04 4.46 1.10
C PRO A 101 -0.61 3.07 1.09
N TYR A 102 0.13 1.98 1.29
CA TYR A 102 -0.46 0.64 1.40
C TYR A 102 -1.52 0.53 2.51
N LYS A 103 -1.22 1.05 3.71
CA LYS A 103 -2.17 1.06 4.83
C LYS A 103 -3.38 1.94 4.54
N VAL A 104 -3.15 3.08 3.88
CA VAL A 104 -4.21 4.01 3.48
C VAL A 104 -5.16 3.36 2.46
N VAL A 105 -4.63 2.72 1.41
CA VAL A 105 -5.42 1.94 0.42
C VAL A 105 -6.26 0.87 1.11
N THR A 106 -5.64 0.09 1.99
CA THR A 106 -6.34 -0.99 2.71
C THR A 106 -7.46 -0.45 3.59
N CYS A 107 -7.26 0.70 4.24
CA CYS A 107 -8.28 1.38 5.03
C CYS A 107 -9.45 1.83 4.15
N PHE A 108 -9.18 2.60 3.10
CA PHE A 108 -10.23 3.12 2.22
C PHE A 108 -11.01 2.01 1.49
N ASN A 109 -10.36 0.92 1.10
CA ASN A 109 -11.04 -0.25 0.52
C ASN A 109 -12.04 -0.87 1.51
N LYS A 110 -11.64 -1.06 2.77
CA LYS A 110 -12.55 -1.58 3.82
C LYS A 110 -13.68 -0.59 4.11
N VAL A 111 -13.38 0.71 4.17
CA VAL A 111 -14.38 1.77 4.39
C VAL A 111 -15.41 1.80 3.25
N SER A 112 -14.96 1.76 1.98
CA SER A 112 -15.83 1.66 0.81
C SER A 112 -16.74 0.43 0.90
N ALA A 113 -16.18 -0.75 1.17
CA ALA A 113 -16.98 -1.97 1.31
C ALA A 113 -18.05 -1.86 2.41
N ILE A 114 -17.70 -1.32 3.59
CA ILE A 114 -18.66 -1.13 4.70
C ILE A 114 -19.76 -0.14 4.32
N LEU A 115 -19.42 1.00 3.70
CA LEU A 115 -20.40 1.99 3.25
C LEU A 115 -21.34 1.43 2.18
N LEU A 116 -20.82 0.60 1.27
CA LEU A 116 -21.64 -0.10 0.28
C LEU A 116 -22.62 -1.07 0.95
N TYR A 117 -22.15 -1.88 1.91
CA TYR A 117 -23.01 -2.80 2.65
C TYR A 117 -24.08 -2.09 3.45
N GLN A 118 -23.74 -0.96 4.09
CA GLN A 118 -24.69 -0.15 4.85
C GLN A 118 -25.80 0.43 3.97
N ARG A 119 -25.51 0.66 2.68
CA ARG A 119 -26.52 1.11 1.70
C ARG A 119 -27.43 -0.03 1.21
N ILE A 120 -26.89 -1.25 1.09
CA ILE A 120 -27.63 -2.42 0.60
C ILE A 120 -28.53 -3.00 1.69
N PHE A 121 -28.01 -3.13 2.91
CA PHE A 121 -28.72 -3.73 4.03
C PHE A 121 -29.29 -2.67 4.96
N ILE A 122 -30.63 -2.61 5.04
CA ILE A 122 -31.36 -1.60 5.82
C ILE A 122 -31.65 -2.07 7.26
N SER A 123 -31.33 -3.33 7.61
CA SER A 123 -31.56 -3.87 8.95
C SER A 123 -30.81 -3.09 10.03
N ARG A 124 -31.52 -2.67 11.09
CA ARG A 124 -30.93 -1.87 12.19
C ARG A 124 -29.75 -2.56 12.86
N SER A 125 -29.86 -3.87 13.14
CA SER A 125 -28.77 -4.64 13.75
C SER A 125 -27.53 -4.66 12.85
N PHE A 126 -27.73 -4.79 11.54
CA PHE A 126 -26.64 -4.77 10.57
C PHE A 126 -25.98 -3.39 10.48
N GLN A 127 -26.76 -2.31 10.53
CA GLN A 127 -26.23 -0.94 10.49
C GLN A 127 -25.37 -0.62 11.72
N ILE A 128 -25.77 -1.08 12.93
CA ILE A 128 -24.98 -0.89 14.15
C ILE A 128 -23.64 -1.63 14.02
N VAL A 129 -23.67 -2.89 13.59
CA VAL A 129 -22.43 -3.68 13.38
C VAL A 129 -21.53 -3.02 12.33
N ALA A 130 -22.09 -2.51 11.23
CA ALA A 130 -21.33 -1.81 10.20
C ALA A 130 -20.62 -0.56 10.75
N TRP A 131 -21.28 0.24 11.58
CA TRP A 131 -20.65 1.41 12.23
C TRP A 131 -19.53 1.01 13.20
N VAL A 132 -19.73 -0.05 13.98
CA VAL A 132 -18.69 -0.58 14.89
C VAL A 132 -17.49 -1.08 14.09
N CYS A 133 -17.72 -1.84 13.02
CA CYS A 133 -16.67 -2.31 12.12
C CYS A 133 -15.93 -1.13 11.46
N LEU A 134 -16.64 -0.08 11.06
CA LEU A 134 -16.03 1.12 10.50
C LEU A 134 -15.08 1.78 11.50
N ALA A 135 -15.54 1.99 12.73
CA ALA A 135 -14.73 2.58 13.80
C ALA A 135 -13.48 1.72 14.09
N MET A 136 -13.64 0.39 14.15
CA MET A 136 -12.54 -0.55 14.36
C MET A 136 -11.50 -0.53 13.23
N VAL A 137 -11.95 -0.49 11.97
CA VAL A 137 -11.04 -0.42 10.81
C VAL A 137 -10.24 0.88 10.82
N VAL A 138 -10.91 2.01 11.09
CA VAL A 138 -10.25 3.32 11.12
C VAL A 138 -9.26 3.40 12.26
N SER A 139 -9.64 2.96 13.47
CA SER A 139 -8.74 3.00 14.64
C SER A 139 -7.53 2.08 14.44
N TRP A 140 -7.75 0.86 13.92
CA TRP A 140 -6.66 -0.07 13.60
C TRP A 140 -5.71 0.49 12.56
N SER A 141 -6.24 1.10 11.50
CA SER A 141 -5.44 1.67 10.42
C SER A 141 -4.60 2.85 10.93
N LEU A 142 -5.18 3.72 11.76
CA LEU A 142 -4.48 4.85 12.36
C LEU A 142 -3.35 4.37 13.29
N GLY A 143 -3.63 3.40 14.16
CA GLY A 143 -2.62 2.77 15.02
C GLY A 143 -1.51 2.09 14.21
N SER A 144 -1.86 1.41 13.13
CA SER A 144 -0.89 0.74 12.23
C SER A 144 -0.01 1.72 11.46
N ILE A 145 -0.51 2.90 11.10
CA ILE A 145 0.28 3.96 10.46
C ILE A 145 1.23 4.57 11.48
N ALA A 146 0.73 4.93 12.66
CA ALA A 146 1.56 5.45 13.74
C ALA A 146 2.68 4.46 14.12
N ALA A 147 2.35 3.19 14.29
CA ALA A 147 3.33 2.14 14.60
C ALA A 147 4.40 2.00 13.51
N SER A 148 4.05 2.12 12.22
CA SER A 148 5.04 2.06 11.14
C SER A 148 5.91 3.33 11.06
N ILE A 149 5.37 4.50 11.37
CA ILE A 149 6.16 5.75 11.40
C ILE A 149 7.13 5.71 12.58
N PHE A 150 6.66 5.27 13.75
CA PHE A 150 7.44 5.21 14.99
C PHE A 150 8.06 3.83 15.24
N GLN A 151 8.23 3.01 14.21
CA GLN A 151 8.79 1.66 14.36
C GLN A 151 10.25 1.68 14.84
N CYS A 152 10.96 2.78 14.60
CA CYS A 152 12.33 3.02 15.01
C CYS A 152 12.48 4.42 15.59
N VAL A 153 13.28 4.53 16.66
CA VAL A 153 13.72 5.82 17.21
C VAL A 153 15.25 5.86 17.17
N PRO A 154 15.87 6.74 16.35
CA PRO A 154 15.26 7.63 15.34
C PRO A 154 14.72 6.88 14.11
N ILE A 155 13.75 7.50 13.40
CA ILE A 155 13.06 6.92 12.23
C ILE A 155 14.05 6.51 11.14
N ALA A 156 15.17 7.23 11.00
CA ALA A 156 16.24 6.92 10.05
C ALA A 156 16.81 5.50 10.22
N GLY A 157 16.75 4.92 11.42
CA GLY A 157 17.17 3.55 11.69
C GLY A 157 16.36 2.46 10.96
N SER A 158 15.21 2.82 10.40
CA SER A 158 14.39 1.89 9.62
C SER A 158 15.02 1.55 8.27
N TRP A 159 15.67 2.52 7.60
CA TRP A 159 16.36 2.31 6.32
C TRP A 159 17.88 2.36 6.41
N ASP A 160 18.44 3.05 7.40
CA ASP A 160 19.89 3.15 7.61
C ASP A 160 20.31 2.43 8.90
N LYS A 161 21.00 1.29 8.76
CA LYS A 161 21.49 0.49 9.89
C LYS A 161 22.78 1.00 10.50
N SER A 162 23.40 2.04 9.93
CA SER A 162 24.57 2.68 10.54
C SER A 162 24.20 3.59 11.72
N VAL A 163 22.93 4.03 11.79
CA VAL A 163 22.41 4.84 12.88
C VAL A 163 22.06 3.94 14.06
N HIS A 164 22.55 4.30 15.25
CA HIS A 164 22.19 3.61 16.50
C HIS A 164 20.73 3.92 16.84
N ALA A 165 19.82 3.03 16.42
CA ALA A 165 18.39 3.20 16.59
C ALA A 165 17.79 2.01 17.32
N LYS A 166 16.81 2.28 18.18
CA LYS A 166 15.99 1.25 18.81
C LYS A 166 14.77 1.01 17.93
N CYS A 167 14.70 -0.16 17.30
CA CYS A 167 13.60 -0.56 16.42
C CYS A 167 12.76 -1.68 17.05
N ILE A 168 11.49 -1.77 16.67
CA ILE A 168 10.62 -2.91 16.99
C ILE A 168 11.17 -4.16 16.28
N ASP A 169 11.36 -5.24 17.03
CA ASP A 169 11.88 -6.49 16.48
C ASP A 169 10.77 -7.22 15.71
N SER A 170 10.90 -7.26 14.38
CA SER A 170 9.93 -7.93 13.51
C SER A 170 10.09 -9.45 13.51
N ASN A 171 11.18 -10.01 14.05
CA ASN A 171 11.42 -11.46 14.09
C ASN A 171 10.92 -12.12 15.38
N ALA A 172 10.41 -11.32 16.32
CA ALA A 172 9.87 -11.82 17.59
C ALA A 172 8.38 -12.23 17.52
N PHE A 173 7.77 -12.14 16.33
CA PHE A 173 6.36 -12.43 16.07
C PHE A 173 6.19 -13.50 14.99
#